data_AF-A0A2V9Z7J2-F1
#
_entry.id   AF-A0A2V9Z7J2-F1
#
_cell.length_a   1.000
_cell.length_b   1.000
_cell.length_c   1.000
_cell.angle_alpha   90.00
_cell.angle_beta   90.00
_cell.angle_gamma   90.00
#
_symmetry.space_group_name_H-M   'P 1'
#
loop_
_entity.id
_entity.type
_entity.pdbx_description
1 polymer ?
#
loop_
_entity_poly.entity_id
_entity_poly.type
_entity_poly.pdbx_seq_one_letter_code
_entity_poly.pdbx_strand_id
1 'polypeptide(L)'
;MPKPIRLGSLTVSGELRGRGQGWNWFDGDDRVKYAFGDSLLTLSLSQHRNKLDWIVELAQPSLYNLPNDAFSSGAPLGIGGIYFSANGNHRNPTSVFVKQAYISLRGIDRNGGVLQLGRFEFSDGTEKIPEASDLAWIKQQRIAHRLIGDSYWTDIGRSLDGIHFYDNLGNKTNVT
;
A
#
# COMPACT_ATOMS: atom_id res chain seq x y z
N MET A 1 4.33 7.65 14.07
CA MET A 1 3.13 7.99 13.29
C MET A 1 2.39 9.13 13.98
N PRO A 2 1.83 10.10 13.23
CA PRO A 2 1.01 11.18 13.80
C PRO A 2 -0.20 10.61 14.55
N LYS A 3 -0.61 11.25 15.65
CA LYS A 3 -1.73 10.78 16.46
C LYS A 3 -3.07 11.13 15.76
N PRO A 4 -3.97 10.16 15.53
CA PRO A 4 -5.27 10.44 14.94
C PRO A 4 -6.12 11.37 15.80
N ILE A 5 -6.90 12.23 15.17
CA ILE A 5 -7.88 13.11 15.84
C ILE A 5 -9.21 12.37 15.88
N ARG A 6 -9.78 12.22 17.09
CA ARG A 6 -11.09 11.60 17.28
C ARG A 6 -12.17 12.66 17.48
N LEU A 7 -13.20 12.62 16.66
CA LEU A 7 -14.39 13.47 16.73
C LEU A 7 -15.61 12.58 17.00
N GLY A 8 -15.88 12.30 18.28
CA GLY A 8 -16.86 11.29 18.66
C GLY A 8 -16.42 9.89 18.23
N SER A 9 -17.24 9.21 17.41
CA SER A 9 -16.90 7.90 16.81
C SER A 9 -16.11 8.02 15.50
N LEU A 10 -15.96 9.23 14.97
CA LEU A 10 -15.21 9.51 13.75
C LEU A 10 -13.72 9.65 14.08
N THR A 11 -12.87 9.05 13.26
CA THR A 11 -11.41 9.17 13.33
C THR A 11 -10.93 9.85 12.06
N VAL A 12 -10.19 10.94 12.22
CA VAL A 12 -9.48 11.64 11.16
C VAL A 12 -7.99 11.40 11.35
N SER A 13 -7.30 11.04 10.28
CA SER A 13 -5.84 10.89 10.29
C SER A 13 -5.25 11.41 9.00
N GLY A 14 -3.97 11.78 9.06
CA GLY A 14 -3.21 12.16 7.89
C GLY A 14 -1.74 11.84 8.08
N GLU A 15 -1.07 11.54 6.98
CA GLU A 15 0.36 11.24 6.96
C GLU A 15 0.99 11.94 5.76
N LEU A 16 2.15 12.53 5.99
CA LEU A 16 3.02 13.01 4.92
C LEU A 16 4.31 12.21 4.97
N ARG A 17 4.56 11.45 3.91
CA ARG A 17 5.81 10.73 3.70
C ARG A 17 6.63 11.45 2.65
N GLY A 18 7.93 11.62 2.89
CA GLY A 18 8.89 12.05 1.88
C GLY A 18 9.97 11.00 1.70
N ARG A 19 10.44 10.83 0.46
CA ARG A 19 11.53 9.90 0.14
C ARG A 19 12.43 10.49 -0.95
N GLY A 20 13.73 10.22 -0.82
CA GLY A 20 14.74 10.55 -1.82
C GLY A 20 15.37 9.27 -2.33
N GLN A 21 15.59 9.19 -3.64
CA GLN A 21 16.06 7.98 -4.30
C GLN A 21 17.24 8.34 -5.21
N GLY A 22 18.33 7.59 -5.10
CA GLY A 22 19.53 7.72 -5.92
C GLY A 22 19.87 6.40 -6.59
N TRP A 23 20.13 6.45 -7.88
CA TRP A 23 20.38 5.27 -8.71
C TRP A 23 21.66 5.43 -9.52
N ASN A 24 22.33 4.31 -9.77
CA ASN A 24 23.55 4.21 -10.57
C ASN A 24 23.50 2.90 -11.36
N TRP A 25 23.18 3.00 -12.65
CA TRP A 25 23.04 1.89 -13.57
C TRP A 25 24.30 1.71 -14.41
N PHE A 26 24.58 0.46 -14.76
CA PHE A 26 25.58 0.10 -15.76
C PHE A 26 24.86 -0.09 -17.09
N ASP A 27 25.30 0.62 -18.13
CA ASP A 27 24.75 0.53 -19.48
C ASP A 27 25.90 0.52 -20.49
N GLY A 28 26.18 -0.65 -21.06
CA GLY A 28 27.44 -0.89 -21.77
C GLY A 28 28.67 -0.63 -20.89
N ASP A 29 29.60 0.18 -21.39
CA ASP A 29 30.79 0.62 -20.67
C ASP A 29 30.60 1.95 -19.90
N ASP A 30 29.41 2.56 -20.01
CA ASP A 30 29.08 3.83 -19.37
C ASP A 30 28.21 3.66 -18.11
N ARG A 31 28.12 4.73 -17.31
CA ARG A 31 27.25 4.79 -16.13
C ARG A 31 26.17 5.84 -16.30
N VAL A 32 24.92 5.45 -16.09
CA VAL A 32 23.79 6.37 -16.00
C VAL A 32 23.41 6.54 -14.54
N LYS A 33 23.49 7.78 -14.04
CA LYS A 33 23.20 8.12 -12.64
C LYS A 33 22.10 9.15 -12.59
N TYR A 34 21.19 8.99 -11.64
CA TYR A 34 20.15 9.98 -11.39
C TYR A 34 19.69 9.94 -9.94
N ALA A 35 19.05 11.03 -9.53
CA ALA A 35 18.35 11.11 -8.26
C ALA A 35 17.05 11.89 -8.44
N PHE A 36 16.02 11.45 -7.72
CA PHE A 36 14.71 12.10 -7.69
C PHE A 36 14.14 12.01 -6.28
N GLY A 37 13.11 12.80 -6.00
CA GLY A 37 12.39 12.79 -4.73
C GLY A 37 10.91 12.52 -4.92
N ASP A 38 10.25 12.08 -3.88
CA ASP A 38 8.81 11.87 -3.83
C ASP A 38 8.22 12.31 -2.49
N SER A 39 6.97 12.72 -2.53
CA SER A 39 6.15 12.89 -1.33
C SER A 39 4.77 12.27 -1.54
N LEU A 40 4.23 11.65 -0.49
CA LEU A 40 2.89 11.09 -0.47
C LEU A 40 2.15 11.69 0.73
N LEU A 41 1.13 12.49 0.44
CA LEU A 41 0.16 12.93 1.44
C LEU A 41 -1.03 11.97 1.43
N THR A 42 -1.37 11.39 2.58
CA THR A 42 -2.61 10.64 2.78
C THR A 42 -3.50 11.33 3.80
N LEU A 43 -4.80 11.31 3.54
CA LEU A 43 -5.84 11.81 4.44
C LEU A 43 -6.92 10.75 4.54
N SER A 44 -7.24 10.35 5.77
CA SER A 44 -8.15 9.23 6.03
C SER A 44 -9.23 9.62 7.02
N LEU A 45 -10.44 9.19 6.70
CA LEU A 45 -11.63 9.32 7.51
C LEU A 45 -12.20 7.92 7.76
N SER A 46 -12.40 7.56 9.02
CA SER A 46 -12.98 6.27 9.37
C SER A 46 -13.92 6.37 10.55
N GLN A 47 -14.81 5.38 10.69
CA GLN A 47 -15.67 5.26 11.85
C GLN A 47 -15.81 3.78 12.20
N HIS A 48 -15.72 3.50 13.50
CA HIS A 48 -15.95 2.18 14.04
C HIS A 48 -17.25 2.13 14.84
N ARG A 49 -18.17 1.24 14.47
CA ARG A 49 -19.42 0.95 15.20
C ARG A 49 -19.54 -0.55 15.47
N ASN A 50 -20.42 -0.96 16.38
CA ASN A 50 -20.50 -2.36 16.84
C ASN A 50 -20.44 -3.43 15.73
N LYS A 51 -21.17 -3.25 14.61
CA LYS A 51 -21.21 -4.21 13.49
C LYS A 51 -20.73 -3.70 12.15
N LEU A 52 -20.47 -2.39 12.04
CA LEU A 52 -20.16 -1.74 10.77
C LEU A 52 -18.96 -0.82 10.94
N ASP A 53 -17.96 -1.04 10.10
CA ASP A 53 -16.85 -0.12 9.87
C ASP A 53 -16.90 0.44 8.48
N TRP A 54 -16.32 1.63 8.34
CA TRP A 54 -15.99 2.18 7.05
C TRP A 54 -14.74 3.05 7.13
N ILE A 55 -14.06 3.17 5.99
CA ILE A 55 -12.96 4.08 5.77
C ILE A 55 -13.07 4.71 4.39
N VAL A 56 -12.62 5.96 4.28
CA VAL A 56 -12.30 6.64 3.03
C VAL A 56 -10.93 7.29 3.20
N GLU A 57 -9.99 6.94 2.34
CA GLU A 57 -8.63 7.46 2.33
C GLU A 57 -8.30 8.02 0.95
N LEU A 58 -7.90 9.29 0.93
CA LEU A 58 -7.37 9.99 -0.25
C LEU A 58 -5.85 10.02 -0.18
N ALA A 59 -5.22 9.93 -1.34
CA ALA A 59 -3.78 10.07 -1.48
C ALA A 59 -3.44 11.10 -2.56
N GLN A 60 -2.44 11.94 -2.28
CA GLN A 60 -1.83 12.87 -3.22
C GLN A 60 -0.33 12.59 -3.29
N PRO A 61 0.13 11.82 -4.30
CA PRO A 61 1.53 11.69 -4.59
C PRO A 61 2.04 12.88 -5.39
N SER A 62 3.29 13.27 -5.13
CA SER A 62 4.04 14.24 -5.91
C SER A 62 5.45 13.70 -6.11
N LEU A 63 5.89 13.66 -7.37
CA LEU A 63 7.24 13.29 -7.74
C LEU A 63 8.02 14.55 -8.10
N TYR A 64 9.31 14.55 -7.83
CA TYR A 64 10.19 15.70 -7.98
C TYR A 64 11.47 15.31 -8.71
N ASN A 65 11.84 16.07 -9.73
CA ASN A 65 13.09 15.90 -10.46
C ASN A 65 13.25 14.49 -11.08
N LEU A 66 12.19 13.90 -11.62
CA LEU A 66 12.31 12.62 -12.34
C LEU A 66 13.33 12.73 -13.49
N PRO A 67 14.13 11.69 -13.73
CA PRO A 67 15.11 11.68 -14.80
C PRO A 67 14.42 11.60 -16.16
N ASN A 68 14.78 12.50 -17.08
CA ASN A 68 14.35 12.45 -18.48
C ASN A 68 15.36 11.74 -19.40
N ASP A 69 16.47 11.26 -18.83
CA ASP A 69 17.62 10.65 -19.48
C ASP A 69 17.93 9.24 -18.95
N ALA A 70 17.12 8.72 -18.01
CA ALA A 70 17.26 7.36 -17.49
C ALA A 70 16.66 6.31 -18.44
N PHE A 71 17.18 6.21 -19.65
CA PHE A 71 16.73 5.28 -20.69
C PHE A 71 17.92 4.66 -21.43
N SER A 72 17.87 3.35 -21.67
CA SER A 72 18.80 2.62 -22.55
C SER A 72 18.02 1.97 -23.68
N SER A 73 18.39 2.24 -24.93
CA SER A 73 17.72 1.70 -26.12
C SER A 73 16.18 1.90 -26.09
N GLY A 74 15.71 3.00 -25.52
CA GLY A 74 14.29 3.32 -25.36
C GLY A 74 13.60 2.65 -24.16
N ALA A 75 14.25 1.75 -23.43
CA ALA A 75 13.72 1.15 -22.21
C ALA A 75 14.10 1.96 -20.96
N PRO A 76 13.19 2.16 -20.00
CA PRO A 76 13.49 2.92 -18.79
C PRO A 76 14.48 2.17 -17.88
N LEU A 77 15.47 2.89 -17.37
CA LEU A 77 16.45 2.41 -16.39
C LEU A 77 15.93 2.68 -14.98
N GLY A 78 15.28 1.67 -14.39
CA GLY A 78 14.78 1.73 -13.02
C GLY A 78 13.52 2.59 -12.82
N ILE A 79 13.13 2.77 -11.56
CA ILE A 79 11.83 3.35 -11.21
C ILE A 79 11.69 4.83 -11.64
N GLY A 80 12.79 5.59 -11.68
CA GLY A 80 12.76 6.99 -12.11
C GLY A 80 12.34 7.16 -13.58
N GLY A 81 12.94 6.37 -14.47
CA GLY A 81 12.56 6.36 -15.90
C GLY A 81 11.17 5.77 -16.14
N ILE A 82 10.76 4.77 -15.34
CA ILE A 82 9.39 4.22 -15.38
C ILE A 82 8.39 5.32 -15.00
N TYR A 83 8.62 6.04 -13.90
CA TYR A 83 7.74 7.13 -13.51
C TYR A 83 7.70 8.27 -14.52
N PHE A 84 8.84 8.64 -15.11
CA PHE A 84 8.87 9.69 -16.13
C PHE A 84 8.01 9.32 -17.34
N SER A 85 8.22 8.13 -17.91
CA SER A 85 7.48 7.68 -19.09
C SER A 85 6.00 7.40 -18.81
N ALA A 86 5.66 6.83 -17.63
CA ALA A 86 4.27 6.57 -17.24
C ALA A 86 3.46 7.84 -16.94
N ASN A 87 4.11 8.97 -16.65
CA ASN A 87 3.45 10.24 -16.36
C ASN A 87 3.54 11.23 -17.53
N GLY A 88 3.52 10.73 -18.76
CA GLY A 88 3.51 11.57 -19.98
C GLY A 88 4.75 12.44 -20.12
N ASN A 89 5.92 11.94 -19.69
CA ASN A 89 7.21 12.62 -19.76
C ASN A 89 7.27 13.94 -18.94
N HIS A 90 6.50 14.03 -17.85
CA HIS A 90 6.62 15.12 -16.89
C HIS A 90 7.66 14.80 -15.82
N ARG A 91 8.51 15.78 -15.48
CA ARG A 91 9.55 15.61 -14.46
C ARG A 91 9.06 15.81 -13.02
N ASN A 92 7.93 16.48 -12.84
CA ASN A 92 7.34 16.76 -11.53
C ASN A 92 5.81 16.48 -11.52
N PRO A 93 5.37 15.26 -11.87
CA PRO A 93 3.95 14.94 -11.88
C PRO A 93 3.37 14.89 -10.47
N THR A 94 2.10 15.26 -10.37
CA THR A 94 1.31 15.17 -9.14
C THR A 94 -0.11 14.75 -9.49
N SER A 95 -0.76 14.01 -8.59
CA SER A 95 -2.15 13.59 -8.79
C SER A 95 -2.88 13.46 -7.45
N VAL A 96 -4.19 13.22 -7.50
CA VAL A 96 -5.00 12.87 -6.32
C VAL A 96 -5.88 11.69 -6.71
N PHE A 97 -5.99 10.70 -5.82
CA PHE A 97 -6.85 9.54 -6.06
C PHE A 97 -7.40 8.97 -4.74
N VAL A 98 -8.45 8.15 -4.87
CA VAL A 98 -9.00 7.37 -3.75
C VAL A 98 -8.14 6.13 -3.53
N LYS A 99 -7.40 6.12 -2.42
CA LYS A 99 -6.52 5.02 -2.04
C LYS A 99 -7.31 3.88 -1.43
N GLN A 100 -8.14 4.15 -0.43
CA GLN A 100 -9.02 3.14 0.18
C GLN A 100 -10.43 3.69 0.32
N ALA A 101 -11.43 2.86 0.08
CA ALA A 101 -12.83 3.19 0.27
C ALA A 101 -13.62 1.89 0.42
N TYR A 102 -13.86 1.47 1.65
CA TYR A 102 -14.54 0.21 1.92
C TYR A 102 -15.46 0.29 3.14
N ILE A 103 -16.39 -0.65 3.18
CA ILE A 103 -17.19 -0.98 4.36
C ILE A 103 -16.79 -2.37 4.86
N SER A 104 -16.95 -2.61 6.16
CA SER A 104 -16.73 -3.94 6.75
C SER A 104 -17.85 -4.27 7.73
N LEU A 105 -18.52 -5.40 7.47
CA LEU A 105 -19.56 -5.96 8.33
C LEU A 105 -18.95 -7.04 9.20
N ARG A 106 -19.11 -6.91 10.52
CA ARG A 106 -18.61 -7.89 11.50
C ARG A 106 -19.70 -8.79 12.04
N GLY A 107 -19.32 -10.01 12.40
CA GLY A 107 -20.21 -10.98 13.03
C GLY A 107 -21.28 -11.47 12.07
N ILE A 108 -20.89 -11.70 10.81
CA ILE A 108 -21.78 -12.22 9.77
C ILE A 108 -22.00 -13.74 9.86
N ASP A 109 -21.18 -14.43 10.66
CA ASP A 109 -21.33 -15.84 10.99
C ASP A 109 -21.26 -16.09 12.51
N ARG A 110 -21.29 -17.36 12.92
CA ARG A 110 -21.23 -17.78 14.33
C ARG A 110 -19.85 -17.60 14.99
N ASN A 111 -18.80 -17.49 14.18
CA ASN A 111 -17.41 -17.42 14.62
C ASN A 111 -16.91 -15.98 14.77
N GLY A 112 -17.63 -15.01 14.21
CA GLY A 112 -17.27 -13.59 14.24
C GLY A 112 -16.67 -13.10 12.93
N GLY A 113 -16.89 -13.82 11.83
CA GLY A 113 -16.38 -13.50 10.51
C GLY A 113 -16.71 -12.07 10.06
N VAL A 114 -15.85 -11.58 9.17
CA VAL A 114 -15.89 -10.21 8.66
C VAL A 114 -15.99 -10.23 7.14
N LEU A 115 -16.93 -9.46 6.61
CA LEU A 115 -17.07 -9.22 5.17
C LEU A 115 -16.71 -7.77 4.86
N GLN A 116 -15.66 -7.59 4.07
CA GLN A 116 -15.20 -6.30 3.57
C GLN A 116 -15.54 -6.16 2.09
N LEU A 117 -16.07 -5.00 1.70
CA LEU A 117 -16.43 -4.69 0.31
C LEU A 117 -15.95 -3.29 -0.05
N GLY A 118 -15.32 -3.14 -1.20
CA GLY A 118 -14.87 -1.86 -1.75
C GLY A 118 -13.42 -1.91 -2.20
N ARG A 119 -12.73 -0.78 -2.07
CA ARG A 119 -11.30 -0.62 -2.38
C ARG A 119 -10.46 -0.72 -1.11
N PHE A 120 -9.53 -1.66 -1.04
CA PHE A 120 -8.65 -1.84 0.12
C PHE A 120 -7.24 -2.28 -0.28
N GLU A 121 -6.27 -2.06 0.60
CA GLU A 121 -4.95 -2.69 0.50
C GLU A 121 -5.04 -4.15 0.97
N PHE A 122 -4.38 -5.06 0.26
CA PHE A 122 -4.36 -6.47 0.63
C PHE A 122 -3.01 -7.09 0.28
N SER A 123 -2.51 -7.89 1.22
CA SER A 123 -1.23 -8.59 1.10
C SER A 123 -1.41 -10.02 1.57
N ASP A 124 -1.44 -10.93 0.58
CA ASP A 124 -1.57 -12.36 0.80
C ASP A 124 -0.35 -12.92 1.56
N GLY A 125 -0.56 -14.00 2.31
CA GLY A 125 0.47 -14.63 3.10
C GLY A 125 0.77 -13.91 4.41
N THR A 126 -0.16 -13.11 4.94
CA THR A 126 -0.04 -12.37 6.23
C THR A 126 -1.17 -12.64 7.23
N GLU A 127 -2.09 -13.55 6.92
CA GLU A 127 -3.41 -13.73 7.57
C GLU A 127 -3.32 -14.17 9.03
N LYS A 128 -2.45 -15.15 9.31
CA LYS A 128 -2.15 -15.62 10.67
C LYS A 128 -0.82 -15.09 11.17
N ILE A 129 -0.80 -14.41 12.31
CA ILE A 129 0.44 -14.04 13.00
C ILE A 129 0.93 -15.28 13.76
N PRO A 130 2.11 -15.85 13.42
CA PRO A 130 2.66 -16.99 14.15
C PRO A 130 3.07 -16.60 15.57
N GLU A 131 2.90 -17.51 16.54
CA GLU A 131 3.35 -17.27 17.93
C GLU A 131 4.89 -17.30 18.03
N ALA A 132 5.55 -18.13 17.23
CA ALA A 132 7.02 -18.21 17.18
C ALA A 132 7.62 -17.10 16.30
N SER A 133 8.61 -16.38 16.84
CA SER A 133 9.29 -15.28 16.16
C SER A 133 9.96 -15.69 14.85
N ASP A 134 10.58 -16.86 14.80
CA ASP A 134 11.30 -17.33 13.61
C ASP A 134 10.33 -17.62 12.47
N LEU A 135 9.18 -18.21 12.80
CA LEU A 135 8.12 -18.47 11.83
C LEU A 135 7.47 -17.18 11.33
N ALA A 136 7.30 -16.18 12.22
CA ALA A 136 6.85 -14.85 11.83
C ALA A 136 7.84 -14.18 10.86
N TRP A 137 9.14 -14.30 11.12
CA TRP A 137 10.19 -13.80 10.21
C TRP A 137 10.14 -14.48 8.84
N ILE A 138 10.08 -15.82 8.79
CA ILE A 138 10.00 -16.56 7.52
C ILE A 138 8.76 -16.12 6.75
N LYS A 139 7.61 -16.03 7.43
CA LYS A 139 6.35 -15.63 6.81
C LYS A 139 6.45 -14.24 6.19
N GLN A 140 6.99 -13.26 6.91
CA GLN A 140 7.17 -11.90 6.42
C GLN A 140 8.15 -11.82 5.24
N GLN A 141 9.26 -12.57 5.29
CA GLN A 141 10.36 -12.43 4.31
C GLN A 141 10.23 -13.35 3.08
N ARG A 142 9.38 -14.38 3.14
CA ARG A 142 9.32 -15.43 2.12
C ARG A 142 7.91 -15.77 1.66
N ILE A 143 6.87 -15.42 2.40
CA ILE A 143 5.49 -15.82 2.10
C ILE A 143 4.62 -14.59 1.79
N ALA A 144 4.77 -13.53 2.55
CA ALA A 144 4.00 -12.30 2.37
C ALA A 144 4.16 -11.75 0.94
N HIS A 145 3.07 -11.22 0.38
CA HIS A 145 2.98 -10.61 -0.95
C HIS A 145 3.27 -11.57 -2.12
N ARG A 146 3.23 -12.91 -1.92
CA ARG A 146 3.58 -13.88 -2.97
C ARG A 146 2.62 -13.91 -4.15
N LEU A 147 1.31 -13.98 -3.88
CA LEU A 147 0.29 -13.98 -4.93
C LEU A 147 -0.22 -12.57 -5.20
N ILE A 148 -0.57 -11.87 -4.13
CA ILE A 148 -1.16 -10.53 -4.18
C ILE A 148 -0.48 -9.68 -3.11
N GLY A 149 -0.08 -8.46 -3.47
CA GLY A 149 0.51 -7.52 -2.54
C GLY A 149 0.24 -6.07 -2.93
N ASP A 150 0.22 -5.22 -1.92
CA ASP A 150 0.12 -3.77 -1.99
C ASP A 150 1.28 -3.06 -2.73
N SER A 151 2.33 -3.77 -3.16
CA SER A 151 3.50 -3.18 -3.83
C SER A 151 4.15 -2.05 -3.02
N TYR A 152 4.37 -2.28 -1.73
CA TYR A 152 4.99 -1.34 -0.77
C TYR A 152 6.33 -0.71 -1.22
N TRP A 153 7.02 -1.30 -2.20
CA TRP A 153 8.28 -0.78 -2.74
C TRP A 153 8.07 0.47 -3.62
N THR A 154 6.89 0.63 -4.22
CA THR A 154 6.54 1.81 -5.02
C THR A 154 6.20 3.02 -4.15
N ASP A 155 6.33 4.22 -4.70
CA ASP A 155 6.08 5.49 -3.99
C ASP A 155 4.61 5.64 -3.54
N ILE A 156 3.68 4.85 -4.10
CA ILE A 156 2.23 5.06 -3.97
C ILE A 156 1.50 3.80 -3.45
N GLY A 157 2.05 2.61 -3.71
CA GLY A 157 1.40 1.34 -3.40
C GLY A 157 0.26 1.00 -4.38
N ARG A 158 -0.49 -0.06 -4.05
CA ARG A 158 -1.60 -0.58 -4.81
C ARG A 158 -2.77 -0.92 -3.90
N SER A 159 -3.96 -0.64 -4.39
CA SER A 159 -5.21 -1.04 -3.76
C SER A 159 -6.05 -1.84 -4.76
N LEU A 160 -6.93 -2.69 -4.23
CA LEU A 160 -7.73 -3.63 -5.00
C LEU A 160 -9.19 -3.35 -4.75
N ASP A 161 -10.00 -3.45 -5.80
CA ASP A 161 -11.44 -3.41 -5.72
C ASP A 161 -11.96 -4.85 -5.61
N GLY A 162 -12.75 -5.13 -4.57
CA GLY A 162 -13.25 -6.49 -4.40
C GLY A 162 -14.09 -6.73 -3.15
N ILE A 163 -14.25 -8.03 -2.88
CA ILE A 163 -14.91 -8.57 -1.70
C ILE A 163 -13.89 -9.44 -0.99
N HIS A 164 -13.73 -9.24 0.31
CA HIS A 164 -12.83 -10.01 1.14
C HIS A 164 -13.60 -10.53 2.36
N PHE A 165 -13.61 -11.85 2.52
CA PHE A 165 -14.18 -12.53 3.67
C PHE A 165 -13.06 -13.17 4.47
N TYR A 166 -13.02 -12.93 5.77
CA TYR A 166 -12.08 -13.59 6.67
C TYR A 166 -12.75 -13.94 8.00
N ASP A 167 -12.33 -15.06 8.57
CA ASP A 167 -12.81 -15.57 9.85
C ASP A 167 -11.64 -16.20 10.63
N ASN A 168 -11.71 -16.16 11.95
CA ASN A 168 -10.69 -16.75 12.82
C ASN A 168 -11.10 -18.18 13.19
N LEU A 169 -10.78 -19.11 12.29
CA LEU A 169 -10.99 -20.53 12.48
C LEU A 169 -10.03 -21.04 13.58
N GLY A 170 -10.53 -21.24 14.80
CA GLY A 170 -9.74 -21.82 15.90
C GLY A 170 -10.16 -21.43 17.32
N ASN A 171 -10.81 -20.29 17.54
CA ASN A 171 -11.20 -19.89 18.90
C ASN A 171 -12.50 -20.55 19.40
N LYS A 172 -13.32 -21.11 18.49
CA LYS A 172 -14.61 -21.75 18.82
C LYS A 172 -14.82 -23.11 18.17
N THR A 173 -13.91 -23.54 17.31
CA THR A 173 -14.01 -24.80 16.58
C THR A 173 -12.90 -25.72 17.07
N ASN A 174 -13.26 -26.66 17.96
CA ASN A 174 -12.48 -27.87 18.18
C ASN A 174 -12.54 -28.68 16.87
N VAL A 175 -11.64 -28.40 15.93
CA VAL A 175 -11.41 -29.29 14.79
C VAL A 175 -10.21 -30.15 15.16
N THR A 176 -10.50 -31.21 15.90
CA THR A 176 -9.73 -32.47 15.87
C THR A 176 -10.00 -33.20 14.58
#